data_AF-A0A947WBX1-F1
#
_entry.id   AF-A0A947WBX1-F1
#
_cell.length_a   1.000
_cell.length_b   1.000
_cell.length_c   1.000
_cell.angle_alpha   90.00
_cell.angle_beta   90.00
_cell.angle_gamma   90.00
#
_symmetry.space_group_name_H-M   'P 1'
#
loop_
_entity.id
_entity.type
_entity.pdbx_description
1 polymer ?
#
loop_
_entity_poly.entity_id
_entity_poly.type
_entity_poly.pdbx_seq_one_letter_code
_entity_poly.pdbx_strand_id
1 'polypeptide(L)'
;MIRTILATFALIFLAELGDKTQLAVLAMASRNNPWAVLIGAGTALLASTVLAVVLGCTLPRLLPESSTRVLHYVAGGLFLIVGAWTIWKA
;
A
#
# COMPACT_ATOMS: atom_id res chain seq x y z
N MET A 1 -0.87 -5.22 22.31
CA MET A 1 -0.91 -5.99 21.05
C MET A 1 -2.27 -5.87 20.36
N ILE A 2 -3.39 -6.28 20.99
CA ILE A 2 -4.74 -6.20 20.38
C ILE A 2 -5.11 -4.77 19.94
N ARG A 3 -4.78 -3.77 20.76
CA ARG A 3 -5.06 -2.35 20.48
C ARG A 3 -4.34 -1.85 19.22
N THR A 4 -3.10 -2.27 19.03
CA THR A 4 -2.31 -1.91 17.84
C THR A 4 -2.88 -2.54 16.59
N ILE A 5 -3.24 -3.83 16.66
CA ILE A 5 -3.88 -4.54 15.53
C ILE A 5 -5.17 -3.84 15.11
N LEU A 6 -6.06 -3.55 16.09
CA LEU A 6 -7.32 -2.88 15.81
C LEU A 6 -7.12 -1.46 15.26
N ALA A 7 -6.20 -0.69 15.83
CA ALA A 7 -5.90 0.66 15.35
C ALA A 7 -5.33 0.66 13.93
N THR A 8 -4.35 -0.21 13.65
CA THR A 8 -3.75 -0.33 12.32
C THR A 8 -4.77 -0.85 11.30
N PHE A 9 -5.59 -1.84 11.67
CA PHE A 9 -6.68 -2.32 10.82
C PHE A 9 -7.66 -1.20 10.50
N ALA A 10 -8.17 -0.48 11.50
CA ALA A 10 -9.13 0.59 11.29
C ALA A 10 -8.54 1.73 10.45
N LEU A 11 -7.28 2.11 10.70
CA LEU A 11 -6.57 3.13 9.94
C LEU A 11 -6.45 2.76 8.46
N ILE A 12 -5.92 1.57 8.17
CA ILE A 12 -5.72 1.10 6.79
C ILE A 12 -7.06 0.87 6.10
N PHE A 13 -8.02 0.25 6.79
CA PHE A 13 -9.36 0.01 6.25
C PHE A 13 -10.03 1.32 5.82
N LEU A 14 -9.97 2.36 6.67
CA LEU A 14 -10.56 3.65 6.37
C LEU A 14 -9.79 4.41 5.28
N ALA A 15 -8.45 4.30 5.26
CA ALA A 15 -7.61 4.94 4.25
C ALA A 15 -7.78 4.34 2.85
N GLU A 16 -8.03 3.04 2.76
CA GLU A 16 -8.17 2.30 1.51
C GLU A 16 -9.65 2.20 1.05
N LEU A 17 -10.61 2.63 1.87
CA LEU A 17 -12.03 2.46 1.59
C LEU A 17 -12.45 3.23 0.32
N GLY A 18 -12.93 2.52 -0.70
CA GLY A 18 -13.39 3.12 -1.95
C GLY A 18 -12.26 3.53 -2.90
N ASP A 19 -11.04 3.01 -2.69
CA ASP A 19 -9.96 3.21 -3.66
C ASP A 19 -10.31 2.58 -5.04
N LYS A 20 -9.67 3.11 -6.09
CA LYS A 20 -9.75 2.65 -7.47
C LYS A 20 -9.49 1.15 -7.59
N THR A 21 -8.59 0.58 -6.79
CA THR A 21 -8.34 -0.87 -6.78
C THR A 21 -9.56 -1.66 -6.33
N GLN A 22 -10.29 -1.21 -5.32
CA GLN A 22 -11.52 -1.86 -4.84
C GLN A 22 -12.64 -1.80 -5.89
N LEU A 23 -12.80 -0.65 -6.55
CA LEU A 23 -13.76 -0.49 -7.65
C LEU A 23 -13.40 -1.39 -8.84
N ALA A 24 -12.12 -1.53 -9.16
CA ALA A 24 -11.66 -2.43 -10.22
C ALA A 24 -11.93 -3.90 -9.87
N VAL A 25 -11.67 -4.32 -8.62
CA VAL A 25 -11.98 -5.68 -8.15
C VAL A 25 -13.49 -5.94 -8.20
N LEU A 26 -14.31 -4.98 -7.77
CA LEU A 26 -15.77 -5.08 -7.83
C LEU A 26 -16.26 -5.22 -9.28
N ALA A 27 -15.71 -4.42 -10.20
CA ALA A 27 -16.04 -4.50 -11.63
C ALA A 27 -15.57 -5.82 -12.28
N MET A 28 -14.44 -6.38 -11.83
CA MET A 28 -14.00 -7.70 -12.30
C MET A 28 -14.87 -8.83 -11.73
N ALA A 29 -15.28 -8.72 -10.46
CA ALA A 29 -16.14 -9.70 -9.80
C ALA A 29 -17.56 -9.74 -10.39
N SER A 30 -18.05 -8.64 -10.95
CA SER A 30 -19.35 -8.60 -11.62
C SER A 30 -19.36 -9.25 -13.01
N ARG A 31 -18.20 -9.37 -13.66
CA ARG A 31 -18.07 -9.91 -15.02
C ARG A 31 -17.41 -11.29 -15.09
N ASN A 32 -16.74 -11.73 -14.04
CA ASN A 32 -16.01 -13.00 -13.96
C ASN A 32 -16.47 -13.84 -12.76
N ASN A 33 -15.89 -15.03 -12.59
CA ASN A 33 -16.17 -15.85 -11.42
C ASN A 33 -15.71 -15.12 -10.14
N PRO A 34 -16.62 -14.80 -9.20
CA PRO A 34 -16.30 -14.00 -8.02
C PRO A 34 -15.30 -14.69 -7.09
N TRP A 35 -15.29 -16.03 -7.04
CA TRP A 35 -14.31 -16.77 -6.24
C TRP A 35 -12.90 -16.69 -6.82
N ALA A 36 -12.77 -16.75 -8.14
CA ALA A 36 -11.47 -16.60 -8.80
C ALA A 36 -10.94 -15.17 -8.61
N VAL A 37 -11.79 -14.16 -8.72
CA VAL A 37 -11.42 -12.75 -8.48
C VAL A 37 -11.04 -12.54 -7.01
N LEU A 38 -11.79 -13.11 -6.06
CA LEU A 38 -11.47 -13.02 -4.63
C LEU A 38 -10.10 -13.59 -4.32
N ILE A 39 -9.79 -14.78 -4.84
CA ILE A 39 -8.49 -15.44 -4.63
C ILE A 39 -7.37 -14.63 -5.30
N GLY A 40 -7.56 -14.21 -6.55
CA GLY A 40 -6.56 -13.45 -7.29
C GLY A 40 -6.27 -12.07 -6.69
N ALA A 41 -7.30 -11.27 -6.43
CA ALA A 41 -7.17 -9.97 -5.80
C ALA A 41 -6.66 -10.08 -4.36
N GLY A 42 -7.15 -11.07 -3.60
CA GLY A 42 -6.71 -11.33 -2.23
C GLY A 42 -5.23 -11.71 -2.16
N THR A 43 -4.77 -12.62 -3.03
CA THR A 43 -3.35 -12.99 -3.09
C THR A 43 -2.47 -11.84 -3.57
N ALA A 44 -2.92 -11.04 -4.54
CA ALA A 44 -2.21 -9.84 -4.97
C ALA A 44 -2.06 -8.82 -3.83
N LEU A 45 -3.13 -8.57 -3.06
CA LEU A 45 -3.12 -7.68 -1.90
C LEU A 45 -2.18 -8.20 -0.79
N LEU A 46 -2.24 -9.50 -0.49
CA LEU A 46 -1.33 -10.11 0.48
C LEU A 46 0.13 -9.99 0.03
N ALA A 47 0.42 -10.28 -1.24
CA ALA A 47 1.76 -10.20 -1.78
C ALA A 47 2.32 -8.77 -1.75
N SER A 48 1.53 -7.77 -2.16
CA SER A 48 1.95 -6.36 -2.12
C SER A 48 2.19 -5.88 -0.68
N THR A 49 1.33 -6.28 0.26
CA THR A 49 1.46 -5.92 1.67
C THR A 49 2.72 -6.54 2.29
N VAL A 50 2.98 -7.83 2.03
CA VAL A 50 4.20 -8.51 2.51
C VAL A 50 5.44 -7.82 1.94
N LEU A 51 5.47 -7.52 0.65
CA LEU A 51 6.58 -6.80 0.03
C LEU A 51 6.79 -5.42 0.67
N ALA A 52 5.73 -4.65 0.88
CA ALA A 52 5.80 -3.33 1.50
C ALA A 52 6.38 -3.40 2.93
N VAL A 53 5.91 -4.36 3.75
CA VAL A 53 6.40 -4.55 5.13
C VAL A 53 7.85 -5.04 5.14
N VAL A 54 8.20 -6.02 4.30
CA VAL A 54 9.57 -6.54 4.21
C VAL A 54 10.53 -5.43 3.82
N LEU A 55 10.24 -4.68 2.76
CA LEU A 55 11.09 -3.56 2.32
C LEU A 55 11.15 -2.46 3.39
N GLY A 56 10.02 -2.09 3.98
CA GLY A 56 9.96 -1.09 5.04
C GLY A 56 10.76 -1.44 6.29
N CYS A 57 10.85 -2.73 6.65
CA CYS A 57 11.64 -3.20 7.79
C CYS A 57 13.12 -3.45 7.46
N THR A 58 13.44 -3.85 6.24
CA THR A 58 14.80 -4.24 5.82
C THR A 58 15.64 -3.06 5.37
N LEU A 59 15.07 -2.14 4.58
CA LEU A 59 15.79 -0.98 4.03
C LEU A 59 16.48 -0.12 5.12
N PRO A 60 15.82 0.22 6.24
CA PRO A 60 16.47 1.02 7.29
C PRO A 60 17.59 0.27 8.02
N ARG A 61 17.58 -1.07 8.02
CA ARG A 61 18.59 -1.91 8.69
C ARG A 61 19.85 -2.12 7.85
N LEU A 62 19.73 -1.99 6.53
CA LEU A 62 20.83 -2.14 5.58
C LEU A 62 21.64 -0.85 5.40
N LEU A 63 21.12 0.28 5.87
CA LEU A 63 21.73 1.60 5.71
C LEU A 63 22.43 2.06 7.01
N PRO A 64 23.57 2.77 6.92
CA PRO A 64 24.18 3.41 8.08
C PRO A 64 23.21 4.40 8.74
N GLU A 65 23.21 4.50 10.07
CA GLU A 65 22.27 5.37 10.82
C GLU A 65 22.27 6.84 10.37
N SER A 66 23.40 7.32 9.84
CA SER A 66 23.55 8.66 9.27
C SER A 66 22.73 8.87 7.98
N SER A 67 22.41 7.81 7.23
CA SER A 67 21.68 7.86 5.96
C SER A 67 20.17 7.66 6.08
N THR A 68 19.65 7.19 7.22
CA THR A 68 18.20 7.00 7.45
C THR A 68 17.41 8.30 7.31
N ARG A 69 18.04 9.43 7.62
CA ARG A 69 17.43 10.76 7.45
C ARG A 69 17.29 11.12 5.96
N VAL A 70 18.30 10.80 5.16
CA VAL A 70 18.28 11.01 3.70
C VAL A 70 17.21 10.13 3.06
N LEU A 71 17.08 8.88 3.49
CA LEU A 71 16.03 7.96 2.98
C LEU A 71 14.62 8.54 3.17
N HIS A 72 14.31 9.08 4.36
CA HIS A 72 13.00 9.70 4.61
C HIS A 72 12.74 10.93 3.74
N TYR A 73 13.74 11.81 3.58
CA TYR A 73 13.59 12.99 2.72
C TYR A 73 13.42 12.61 1.25
N VAL A 74 14.17 11.62 0.77
CA VAL A 74 14.03 11.11 -0.60
C VAL A 74 12.67 10.47 -0.80
N ALA A 75 12.21 9.62 0.12
CA ALA A 75 10.90 8.98 0.04
C ALA A 75 9.75 10.01 0.06
N GLY A 76 9.81 10.98 0.98
CA GLY A 76 8.84 12.07 1.06
C GLY A 76 8.85 12.98 -0.17
N GLY A 77 10.05 13.32 -0.67
CA GLY A 77 10.21 14.07 -1.91
C GLY A 77 9.62 13.34 -3.12
N LEU A 78 9.90 12.05 -3.25
CA LEU A 78 9.34 11.21 -4.30
C LEU A 78 7.81 11.15 -4.21
N PHE A 79 7.26 11.02 -3.00
CA PHE A 79 5.81 11.03 -2.76
C PHE A 79 5.17 12.35 -3.20
N LEU A 80 5.77 13.50 -2.86
CA LEU A 80 5.28 14.80 -3.29
C LEU A 80 5.38 14.99 -4.81
N ILE A 81 6.47 14.56 -5.43
CA ILE A 81 6.66 14.65 -6.90
C ILE A 81 5.61 13.82 -7.63
N VAL A 82 5.43 12.56 -7.23
CA VAL A 82 4.44 11.66 -7.85
C VAL A 82 3.02 12.17 -7.59
N GLY A 83 2.73 12.68 -6.39
CA GLY A 83 1.45 13.29 -6.04
C GLY A 83 1.15 14.52 -6.91
N ALA A 84 2.09 15.47 -7.01
CA ALA A 84 1.94 16.65 -7.85
C ALA A 84 1.79 16.30 -9.33
N TRP A 85 2.55 15.31 -9.82
CA TRP A 85 2.43 14.84 -11.20
C TRP A 85 1.06 14.20 -11.46
N THR A 86 0.55 13.41 -10.51
CA THR A 86 -0.78 12.80 -10.60
C THR A 86 -1.87 13.86 -10.66
N ILE A 87 -1.75 14.94 -9.87
CA ILE A 87 -2.69 16.06 -9.91
C ILE A 87 -2.61 16.82 -11.23
N TRP A 88 -1.41 17.09 -11.76
CA TRP A 88 -1.26 17.83 -13.01
C TRP A 88 -1.79 17.05 -14.24
N LYS A 89 -1.72 15.71 -14.20
CA LYS A 89 -2.20 14.84 -15.28
C LYS A 89 -3.70 14.49 -15.16
N ALA A 90 -4.30 14.66 -14.00
CA ALA A 90 -5.73 14.41 -13.74
C ALA A 90 -6.61 15.54 -14.27
#